data_AF-A0A195D9W0-F1
#
_entry.id   AF-A0A195D9W0-F1
#
_cell.length_a   1.000
_cell.length_b   1.000
_cell.length_c   1.000
_cell.angle_alpha   90.00
_cell.angle_beta   90.00
_cell.angle_gamma   90.00
#
_symmetry.space_group_name_H-M   'P 1'
#
loop_
_entity.id
_entity.type
_entity.pdbx_description
1 polymer ?
#
loop_
_entity_poly.entity_id
_entity_poly.type
_entity_poly.pdbx_seq_one_letter_code
_entity_poly.pdbx_strand_id
1 'polypeptide(L)'
;HPLNYGARTNESFRNEDDPEHHMGKSPLQNIMPAIDMVTTFILDYMHLACVCVMKKLLDMLMYGPLKIRLTRIKKATISRRLLPFENTLGKIKRTLRNSVKPLAQVCRREHERKIIKLKKQISLPSEIKIHEFKINNSTLHITKVTINFLILTIKTPNNVVLLNNGYVMKIKAIYGSEATASSISICGKIWKLKKKIYSFPKKSTIVEMWEIQSKSTDNLIYPLNYVQQKLIMMELALKPRRPKLFVCSFLHM
;
A
#
# COMPACT_ATOMS: atom_id res chain seq x y z
N HIS A 1 -16.54 -45.37 -13.99
CA HIS A 1 -17.58 -45.20 -15.03
C HIS A 1 -17.62 -43.75 -15.48
N PRO A 2 -17.51 -43.42 -16.77
CA PRO A 2 -17.87 -42.09 -17.21
C PRO A 2 -19.40 -41.97 -17.05
N LEU A 3 -19.84 -41.07 -16.17
CA LEU A 3 -21.25 -40.67 -16.12
C LEU A 3 -21.55 -40.00 -17.45
N ASN A 4 -22.20 -40.75 -18.35
CA ASN A 4 -22.66 -40.25 -19.63
C ASN A 4 -23.93 -39.44 -19.36
N TYR A 5 -23.77 -38.18 -18.94
CA TYR A 5 -24.90 -37.27 -18.81
C TYR A 5 -25.44 -37.01 -20.23
N GLY A 6 -26.71 -37.37 -20.47
CA GLY A 6 -27.38 -37.11 -21.74
C GLY A 6 -27.39 -35.61 -22.09
N ALA A 7 -27.61 -35.29 -23.36
CA ALA A 7 -27.75 -33.90 -23.79
C ALA A 7 -28.95 -33.26 -23.07
N ARG A 8 -28.74 -32.10 -22.42
CA ARG A 8 -29.83 -31.36 -21.77
C ARG A 8 -30.76 -30.78 -22.85
N THR A 9 -32.05 -31.07 -22.74
CA THR A 9 -33.08 -30.55 -23.65
C THR A 9 -34.02 -29.61 -22.91
N ASN A 10 -34.73 -28.74 -23.63
CA ASN A 10 -35.74 -27.85 -23.05
C ASN A 10 -36.83 -28.64 -22.31
N GLU A 11 -37.23 -29.79 -22.84
CA GLU A 11 -38.20 -30.69 -22.21
C GLU A 11 -37.66 -31.28 -20.92
N SER A 12 -36.44 -31.82 -20.94
CA SER A 12 -35.82 -32.41 -19.75
C SER A 12 -35.64 -31.39 -18.61
N PHE A 13 -35.34 -30.13 -18.95
CA PHE A 13 -35.27 -29.04 -17.97
C PHE A 13 -36.65 -28.67 -17.40
N ARG A 14 -37.72 -28.69 -18.22
CA ARG A 14 -39.09 -28.41 -17.76
C ARG A 14 -39.69 -29.55 -16.95
N ASN A 15 -39.25 -30.78 -17.21
CA ASN A 15 -39.62 -31.97 -16.45
C ASN A 15 -38.80 -32.13 -15.16
N GLU A 16 -37.77 -31.29 -14.94
CA GLU A 16 -36.89 -31.31 -13.76
C GLU A 16 -36.17 -32.67 -13.56
N ASP A 17 -35.79 -33.35 -14.66
CA ASP A 17 -35.19 -34.69 -14.63
C ASP A 17 -33.82 -34.78 -13.88
N ASP A 18 -33.21 -33.63 -13.56
CA ASP A 18 -31.90 -33.52 -12.91
C ASP A 18 -32.03 -32.85 -11.51
N PRO A 19 -32.51 -33.58 -10.48
CA PRO A 19 -32.87 -32.99 -9.20
C PRO A 19 -31.69 -32.35 -8.44
N GLU A 20 -30.45 -32.77 -8.68
CA GLU A 20 -29.26 -32.13 -8.07
C GLU A 20 -29.01 -30.72 -8.60
N HIS A 21 -29.44 -30.44 -9.84
CA HIS A 21 -29.22 -29.16 -10.50
C HIS A 21 -30.44 -28.23 -10.49
N HIS A 22 -31.63 -28.72 -10.12
CA HIS A 22 -32.85 -27.93 -9.98
C HIS A 22 -33.04 -27.45 -8.54
N MET A 23 -32.49 -26.28 -8.22
CA MET A 23 -32.61 -25.65 -6.89
C MET A 23 -33.91 -24.84 -6.68
N GLY A 24 -34.84 -24.90 -7.66
CA GLY A 24 -36.12 -24.19 -7.64
C GLY A 24 -36.62 -23.82 -9.04
N LYS A 25 -37.91 -23.45 -9.16
CA LYS A 25 -38.53 -23.06 -10.44
C LYS A 25 -38.07 -21.67 -10.88
N SER A 26 -37.57 -21.58 -12.11
CA SER A 26 -37.13 -20.30 -12.68
C SER A 26 -38.33 -19.48 -13.16
N PRO A 27 -38.46 -18.20 -12.79
CA PRO A 27 -39.49 -17.30 -13.32
C PRO A 27 -39.52 -17.21 -14.84
N LEU A 28 -38.38 -17.51 -15.50
CA LEU A 28 -38.24 -17.50 -16.95
C LEU A 28 -39.02 -18.63 -17.64
N GLN A 29 -39.41 -19.69 -16.92
CA GLN A 29 -40.25 -20.76 -17.47
C GLN A 29 -41.67 -20.28 -17.82
N ASN A 30 -42.13 -19.18 -17.22
CA ASN A 30 -43.49 -18.63 -17.33
C ASN A 30 -43.64 -17.53 -18.39
N ILE A 31 -42.58 -17.19 -19.11
CA ILE A 31 -42.62 -16.12 -20.13
C ILE A 31 -43.28 -16.65 -21.40
N MET A 32 -44.17 -15.85 -22.00
CA MET A 32 -44.76 -16.08 -23.31
C MET A 32 -44.27 -15.06 -24.35
N PRO A 33 -43.90 -15.49 -25.58
CA PRO A 33 -43.86 -16.87 -26.06
C PRO A 33 -42.77 -17.70 -25.37
N ALA A 34 -42.96 -19.03 -25.34
CA ALA A 34 -42.10 -19.93 -24.58
C ALA A 34 -40.64 -19.85 -25.05
N ILE A 35 -39.75 -19.54 -24.11
CA ILE A 35 -38.30 -19.48 -24.35
C ILE A 35 -37.70 -20.88 -24.13
N ASP A 36 -36.78 -21.28 -25.01
CA ASP A 36 -35.99 -22.51 -24.83
C ASP A 36 -34.96 -22.29 -23.72
N MET A 37 -35.10 -23.06 -22.64
CA MET A 37 -34.31 -22.90 -21.42
C MET A 37 -32.86 -23.36 -21.55
N VAL A 38 -32.50 -24.05 -22.63
CA VAL A 38 -31.15 -24.56 -22.88
C VAL A 38 -30.45 -23.77 -23.97
N THR A 39 -31.11 -23.49 -25.10
CA THR A 39 -30.46 -22.90 -26.27
C THR A 39 -30.44 -21.37 -26.25
N THR A 40 -31.38 -20.73 -25.56
CA THR A 40 -31.51 -19.26 -25.58
C THR A 40 -30.43 -18.57 -24.73
N PHE A 41 -29.90 -19.24 -23.72
CA PHE A 41 -28.92 -18.64 -22.81
C PHE A 41 -27.49 -18.89 -23.32
N ILE A 42 -26.77 -17.81 -23.60
CA ILE A 42 -25.36 -17.88 -23.94
C ILE A 42 -24.58 -18.35 -22.70
N LEU A 43 -24.07 -19.57 -22.77
CA LEU A 43 -23.24 -20.17 -21.75
C LEU A 43 -21.90 -19.40 -21.62
N ASP A 44 -21.55 -19.02 -20.39
CA ASP A 44 -20.31 -18.28 -20.13
C ASP A 44 -19.09 -19.19 -20.31
N TYR A 45 -18.39 -18.98 -21.42
CA TYR A 45 -17.17 -19.67 -21.81
C TYR A 45 -16.10 -19.69 -20.69
N MET A 46 -16.04 -18.64 -19.86
CA MET A 46 -15.06 -18.58 -18.76
C MET A 46 -15.29 -19.67 -17.72
N HIS A 47 -16.53 -19.86 -17.28
CA HIS A 47 -16.85 -20.83 -16.23
C HIS A 47 -16.86 -22.26 -16.76
N LEU A 48 -17.34 -22.47 -17.99
CA LEU A 48 -17.57 -23.81 -18.52
C LEU A 48 -16.38 -24.39 -19.26
N ALA A 49 -15.65 -23.58 -20.03
CA ALA A 49 -14.48 -24.05 -20.77
C ALA A 49 -13.20 -23.75 -20.00
N CYS A 50 -12.91 -22.47 -19.72
CA CYS A 50 -11.61 -22.11 -19.15
C CYS A 50 -11.42 -22.68 -17.73
N VAL A 51 -12.38 -22.49 -16.83
CA VAL A 51 -12.23 -22.96 -15.44
C VAL A 51 -12.28 -24.48 -15.36
N CYS A 52 -13.25 -25.13 -16.02
CA CYS A 52 -13.37 -26.60 -15.96
C CYS A 52 -12.21 -27.32 -16.66
N VAL A 53 -11.79 -26.86 -17.84
CA VAL A 53 -10.66 -27.49 -18.57
C VAL A 53 -9.37 -27.30 -17.79
N MET A 54 -9.11 -26.11 -17.24
CA MET A 54 -7.91 -25.87 -16.44
C MET A 54 -7.91 -26.68 -15.15
N LYS A 55 -9.05 -26.80 -14.45
CA LYS A 55 -9.18 -27.65 -13.27
C LYS A 55 -8.90 -29.12 -13.63
N LYS A 56 -9.54 -29.63 -14.69
CA LYS A 56 -9.33 -31.01 -15.17
C LYS A 56 -7.89 -31.28 -15.55
N LEU A 57 -7.24 -30.32 -16.23
CA LEU A 57 -5.83 -30.41 -16.59
C LEU A 57 -4.93 -30.43 -15.34
N LEU A 58 -5.18 -29.55 -14.37
CA LEU A 58 -4.42 -29.52 -13.12
C LEU A 58 -4.59 -30.81 -12.31
N ASP A 59 -5.80 -31.32 -12.19
CA ASP A 59 -6.08 -32.59 -11.51
C ASP A 59 -5.38 -33.75 -12.21
N MET A 60 -5.35 -33.75 -13.54
CA MET A 60 -4.64 -34.74 -14.35
C MET A 60 -3.11 -34.68 -14.14
N LEU A 61 -2.54 -33.46 -14.08
CA LEU A 61 -1.11 -33.25 -13.83
C LEU A 61 -0.71 -33.56 -12.37
N MET A 62 -1.63 -33.42 -11.41
CA MET A 62 -1.35 -33.62 -9.99
C MET A 62 -1.62 -35.05 -9.53
N TYR A 63 -2.73 -35.66 -9.95
CA TYR A 63 -3.24 -36.92 -9.42
C TYR A 63 -3.45 -37.99 -10.50
N GLY A 64 -3.41 -37.62 -11.78
CA GLY A 64 -3.67 -38.54 -12.90
C GLY A 64 -2.63 -39.65 -13.12
N PRO A 65 -2.76 -40.39 -14.24
CA PRO A 65 -1.85 -41.48 -14.61
C PRO A 65 -0.37 -41.08 -14.64
N LEU A 66 0.51 -42.02 -14.30
CA LEU A 66 1.96 -41.77 -14.18
C LEU A 66 2.61 -41.16 -15.43
N LYS A 67 2.12 -41.51 -16.63
CA LYS A 67 2.65 -41.02 -17.92
C LYS A 67 2.54 -39.50 -18.09
N ILE A 68 1.51 -38.89 -17.49
CA ILE A 68 1.20 -37.46 -17.63
C ILE A 68 1.34 -36.68 -16.33
N ARG A 69 1.36 -37.38 -15.18
CA ARG A 69 1.50 -36.80 -13.86
C ARG A 69 2.87 -36.18 -13.64
N LEU A 70 2.90 -34.99 -13.06
CA LEU A 70 4.14 -34.31 -12.70
C LEU A 70 4.89 -35.09 -11.61
N THR A 71 6.21 -35.18 -11.78
CA THR A 71 7.10 -35.77 -10.77
C THR A 71 7.15 -34.92 -9.51
N ARG A 72 7.53 -35.53 -8.39
CA ARG A 72 7.63 -34.85 -7.09
C ARG A 72 8.54 -33.61 -7.15
N ILE A 73 9.65 -33.69 -7.88
CA ILE A 73 10.61 -32.59 -8.06
C ILE A 73 9.99 -31.43 -8.85
N LYS A 74 9.27 -31.73 -9.94
CA LYS A 74 8.59 -30.70 -10.75
C LYS A 74 7.52 -29.98 -9.92
N LYS A 75 6.72 -30.72 -9.14
CA LYS A 75 5.72 -30.16 -8.23
C LYS A 75 6.36 -29.21 -7.21
N ALA A 76 7.42 -29.66 -6.50
CA ALA A 76 8.12 -28.83 -5.53
C ALA A 76 8.72 -27.57 -6.15
N THR A 77 9.27 -27.68 -7.37
CA THR A 77 9.83 -26.54 -8.10
C THR A 77 8.76 -25.51 -8.46
N ILE A 78 7.60 -25.96 -8.94
CA ILE A 78 6.46 -25.08 -9.25
C ILE A 78 5.95 -24.40 -7.98
N SER A 79 5.72 -25.17 -6.91
CA SER A 79 5.28 -24.61 -5.62
C SER A 79 6.23 -23.54 -5.11
N ARG A 80 7.56 -23.80 -5.14
CA ARG A 80 8.56 -22.81 -4.73
C ARG A 80 8.52 -21.53 -5.57
N ARG A 81 8.31 -21.65 -6.88
CA ARG A 81 8.17 -20.49 -7.78
C ARG A 81 6.88 -19.71 -7.53
N LEU A 82 5.84 -20.35 -7.01
CA LEU A 82 4.54 -19.73 -6.73
C LEU A 82 4.47 -19.01 -5.38
N LEU A 83 5.28 -19.42 -4.38
CA LEU A 83 5.29 -18.82 -3.04
C LEU A 83 5.38 -17.28 -3.01
N PRO A 84 6.23 -16.60 -3.82
CA PRO A 84 6.31 -15.14 -3.80
C PRO A 84 4.98 -14.44 -4.15
N PHE A 85 4.10 -15.11 -4.89
CA PHE A 85 2.81 -14.58 -5.32
C PHE A 85 1.69 -14.84 -4.30
N GLU A 86 1.92 -15.62 -3.25
CA GLU A 86 0.90 -15.92 -2.25
C GLU A 86 0.37 -14.63 -1.59
N ASN A 87 1.29 -13.70 -1.27
CA ASN A 87 0.94 -12.41 -0.71
C ASN A 87 0.12 -11.53 -1.67
N THR A 88 0.42 -11.57 -2.98
CA THR A 88 -0.33 -10.79 -3.98
C THR A 88 -1.72 -11.40 -4.21
N LEU A 89 -1.82 -12.72 -4.29
CA LEU A 89 -3.08 -13.45 -4.37
C LEU A 89 -3.95 -13.20 -3.14
N GLY A 90 -3.37 -13.20 -1.93
CA GLY A 90 -4.08 -12.86 -0.70
C GLY A 90 -4.62 -11.43 -0.69
N LYS A 91 -3.88 -10.47 -1.27
CA LYS A 91 -4.38 -9.10 -1.46
C LYS A 91 -5.55 -9.06 -2.45
N ILE A 92 -5.45 -9.75 -3.58
CA ILE A 92 -6.52 -9.85 -4.58
C ILE A 92 -7.76 -10.49 -3.96
N LYS A 93 -7.61 -11.61 -3.24
CA LYS A 93 -8.73 -12.29 -2.57
C LYS A 93 -9.48 -11.36 -1.60
N ARG A 94 -8.76 -10.58 -0.78
CA ARG A 94 -9.38 -9.59 0.13
C ARG A 94 -10.08 -8.43 -0.60
N THR A 95 -9.73 -8.16 -1.86
CA THR A 95 -10.42 -7.13 -2.66
C THR A 95 -11.75 -7.60 -3.23
N LEU A 96 -11.89 -8.90 -3.49
CA LEU A 96 -13.13 -9.50 -4.01
C LEU A 96 -14.18 -9.59 -2.91
N ARG A 97 -15.39 -9.08 -3.16
CA ARG A 97 -16.53 -9.20 -2.22
C ARG A 97 -17.34 -10.46 -2.45
N ASN A 98 -17.41 -10.92 -3.70
CA ASN A 98 -18.10 -12.14 -4.12
C ASN A 98 -17.49 -12.65 -5.44
N SER A 99 -17.98 -13.80 -5.91
CA SER A 99 -17.52 -14.43 -7.16
C SER A 99 -18.04 -13.75 -8.44
N VAL A 100 -18.93 -12.76 -8.34
CA VAL A 100 -19.58 -12.16 -9.51
C VAL A 100 -18.66 -11.14 -10.15
N LYS A 101 -18.25 -11.38 -11.41
CA LYS A 101 -17.39 -10.48 -12.21
C LYS A 101 -16.09 -10.06 -11.48
N PRO A 102 -15.24 -11.03 -11.06
CA PRO A 102 -14.11 -10.78 -10.18
C PRO A 102 -13.08 -9.81 -10.79
N LEU A 103 -12.82 -9.92 -12.09
CA LEU A 103 -11.90 -9.00 -12.79
C LEU A 103 -12.39 -7.55 -12.72
N ALA A 104 -13.67 -7.32 -12.97
CA ALA A 104 -14.24 -5.98 -12.89
C ALA A 104 -14.16 -5.40 -11.47
N GLN A 105 -14.36 -6.23 -10.44
CA GLN A 105 -14.19 -5.81 -9.05
C GLN A 105 -12.76 -5.37 -8.75
N VAL A 106 -11.76 -6.14 -9.19
CA VAL A 106 -10.33 -5.80 -9.00
C VAL A 106 -9.98 -4.54 -9.77
N CYS A 107 -10.38 -4.41 -11.04
CA CYS A 107 -10.10 -3.22 -11.84
C CYS A 107 -10.69 -1.95 -11.22
N ARG A 108 -11.95 -2.01 -10.73
CA ARG A 108 -12.60 -0.88 -10.05
C ARG A 108 -11.85 -0.49 -8.77
N ARG A 109 -11.50 -1.47 -7.92
CA ARG A 109 -10.74 -1.24 -6.68
C ARG A 109 -9.36 -0.61 -6.95
N GLU A 110 -8.65 -1.10 -7.96
CA GLU A 110 -7.35 -0.53 -8.35
C GLU A 110 -7.50 0.89 -8.91
N HIS A 111 -8.57 1.15 -9.68
CA HIS A 111 -8.86 2.49 -10.18
C HIS A 111 -9.21 3.47 -9.03
N GLU A 112 -10.05 3.08 -8.09
CA GLU A 112 -10.36 3.85 -6.87
C GLU A 112 -9.09 4.20 -6.10
N ARG A 113 -8.19 3.22 -5.89
CA ARG A 113 -6.89 3.43 -5.24
C ARG A 113 -6.03 4.44 -5.99
N LYS A 114 -6.01 4.38 -7.32
CA LYS A 114 -5.29 5.36 -8.17
C LYS A 114 -5.90 6.74 -8.02
N ILE A 115 -7.23 6.88 -8.09
CA ILE A 115 -7.92 8.17 -7.88
C ILE A 115 -7.59 8.74 -6.50
N ILE A 116 -7.66 7.94 -5.43
CA ILE A 116 -7.35 8.42 -4.07
C ILE A 116 -5.88 8.87 -3.97
N LYS A 117 -4.95 8.14 -4.59
CA LYS A 117 -3.54 8.55 -4.66
C LYS A 117 -3.36 9.86 -5.43
N LEU A 118 -4.04 10.02 -6.57
CA LEU A 118 -4.03 11.25 -7.37
C LEU A 118 -4.66 12.43 -6.59
N LYS A 119 -5.79 12.20 -5.90
CA LYS A 119 -6.43 13.20 -5.02
C LYS A 119 -5.55 13.57 -3.82
N LYS A 120 -4.77 12.64 -3.27
CA LYS A 120 -3.74 12.94 -2.25
C LYS A 120 -2.56 13.74 -2.79
N GLN A 121 -2.27 13.66 -4.09
CA GLN A 121 -1.21 14.43 -4.74
C GLN A 121 -1.63 15.86 -5.12
N ILE A 122 -2.94 16.14 -5.23
CA ILE A 122 -3.45 17.52 -5.25
C ILE A 122 -3.21 18.04 -3.83
N SER A 123 -2.21 18.92 -3.69
CA SER A 123 -1.78 19.48 -2.41
C SER A 123 -2.99 20.02 -1.64
N LEU A 124 -3.38 19.34 -0.55
CA LEU A 124 -4.19 20.00 0.45
C LEU A 124 -3.42 21.27 0.90
N PRO A 125 -4.10 22.41 1.10
CA PRO A 125 -3.47 23.56 1.74
C PRO A 125 -2.80 23.07 3.03
N SER A 126 -1.55 23.47 3.26
CA SER A 126 -0.81 23.09 4.46
C SER A 126 -1.61 23.45 5.70
N GLU A 127 -2.34 22.50 6.28
CA GLU A 127 -3.17 22.78 7.46
C GLU A 127 -2.21 22.78 8.66
N ILE A 128 -1.82 23.99 9.08
CA ILE A 128 -0.93 24.20 10.21
C ILE A 128 -1.79 24.28 11.47
N LYS A 129 -1.66 23.28 12.35
CA LYS A 129 -2.33 23.25 13.66
C LYS A 129 -1.31 23.48 14.76
N ILE A 130 -1.49 24.57 15.50
CA ILE A 130 -0.70 24.88 16.70
C ILE A 130 -1.40 24.21 17.88
N HIS A 131 -0.72 23.29 18.56
CA HIS A 131 -1.34 22.54 19.68
C HIS A 131 -1.03 23.13 21.05
N GLU A 132 0.15 23.70 21.22
CA GLU A 132 0.61 24.21 22.51
C GLU A 132 1.55 25.41 22.28
N PHE A 133 1.27 26.53 22.93
CA PHE A 133 2.07 27.76 22.82
C PHE A 133 2.15 28.53 24.14
N LYS A 134 3.17 29.37 24.26
CA LYS A 134 3.35 30.36 25.33
C LYS A 134 3.59 31.72 24.70
N ILE A 135 2.98 32.77 25.23
CA ILE A 135 3.16 34.14 24.75
C ILE A 135 4.14 34.83 25.70
N ASN A 136 5.29 35.24 25.18
CA ASN A 136 6.26 36.06 25.90
C ASN A 136 6.61 37.28 25.04
N ASN A 137 6.46 38.48 25.57
CA ASN A 137 6.89 39.74 24.93
C ASN A 137 6.48 39.84 23.45
N SER A 138 5.19 39.60 23.15
CA SER A 138 4.61 39.64 21.80
C SER A 138 5.14 38.59 20.80
N THR A 139 5.93 37.62 21.28
CA THR A 139 6.38 36.46 20.50
C THR A 139 5.69 35.18 20.99
N LEU A 140 5.14 34.43 20.04
CA LEU A 140 4.43 33.18 20.32
C LEU A 140 5.42 32.02 20.26
N HIS A 141 5.83 31.50 21.41
CA HIS A 141 6.69 30.33 21.53
C HIS A 141 5.87 29.04 21.43
N ILE A 142 6.05 28.28 20.35
CA ILE A 142 5.29 27.06 20.09
C ILE A 142 6.06 25.83 20.58
N THR A 143 5.44 24.97 21.37
CA THR A 143 6.07 23.71 21.81
C THR A 143 5.77 22.55 20.86
N LYS A 144 4.60 22.58 20.18
CA LYS A 144 4.14 21.55 19.24
C LYS A 144 3.32 22.13 18.09
N VAL A 145 3.76 21.83 16.86
CA VAL A 145 3.07 22.16 15.60
C VAL A 145 2.79 20.87 14.82
N THR A 146 1.61 20.78 14.22
CA THR A 146 1.28 19.76 13.23
C THR A 146 1.12 20.42 11.86
N ILE A 147 1.86 19.95 10.86
CA ILE A 147 1.74 20.40 9.47
C ILE A 147 1.23 19.23 8.64
N ASN A 148 -0.01 19.31 8.14
CA ASN A 148 -0.71 18.20 7.47
C ASN A 148 -0.84 16.96 8.39
N PHE A 149 0.21 16.14 8.44
CA PHE A 149 0.31 14.94 9.27
C PHE A 149 1.66 14.86 10.03
N LEU A 150 2.50 15.89 9.89
CA LEU A 150 3.83 15.95 10.45
C LEU A 150 3.81 16.65 11.81
N ILE A 151 4.05 15.91 12.88
CA ILE A 151 4.21 16.48 14.22
C ILE A 151 5.66 16.90 14.42
N LEU A 152 5.87 18.19 14.66
CA LEU A 152 7.13 18.80 15.05
C LEU A 152 7.04 19.29 16.50
N THR A 153 8.03 18.93 17.31
CA THR A 153 8.15 19.38 18.69
C THR A 153 9.58 19.80 19.00
N ILE A 154 9.77 20.47 20.14
CA ILE A 154 11.11 20.79 20.66
C ILE A 154 11.79 19.52 21.25
N LYS A 155 10.99 18.57 21.74
CA LYS A 155 11.45 17.34 22.39
C LYS A 155 11.81 16.24 21.37
N THR A 156 12.75 15.38 21.74
CA THR A 156 13.05 14.15 20.97
C THR A 156 11.84 13.21 20.97
N PRO A 157 11.63 12.41 19.90
CA PRO A 157 12.42 12.33 18.66
C PRO A 157 11.96 13.30 17.55
N ASN A 158 10.92 14.11 17.80
CA ASN A 158 10.19 14.85 16.75
C ASN A 158 10.76 16.25 16.45
N ASN A 159 12.04 16.45 16.73
CA ASN A 159 12.71 17.75 16.69
C ASN A 159 13.76 17.88 15.59
N VAL A 160 13.85 16.94 14.64
CA VAL A 160 14.84 16.99 13.56
C VAL A 160 14.15 17.05 12.20
N VAL A 161 14.61 17.98 11.36
CA VAL A 161 14.03 18.26 10.04
C VAL A 161 15.11 18.39 8.97
N LEU A 162 14.76 18.05 7.73
CA LEU A 162 15.53 18.33 6.52
C LEU A 162 15.00 19.63 5.90
N LEU A 163 15.92 20.55 5.59
CA LEU A 163 15.62 21.82 4.94
C LEU A 163 15.83 21.70 3.41
N ASN A 164 15.16 22.56 2.64
CA ASN A 164 15.23 22.58 1.17
C ASN A 164 16.66 22.77 0.61
N ASN A 165 17.58 23.30 1.39
CA ASN A 165 18.99 23.46 1.04
C ASN A 165 19.86 22.22 1.33
N GLY A 166 19.25 21.10 1.72
CA GLY A 166 19.93 19.83 2.01
C GLY A 166 20.63 19.76 3.38
N TYR A 167 20.40 20.74 4.26
CA TYR A 167 20.90 20.70 5.64
C TYR A 167 19.90 20.07 6.59
N VAL A 168 20.42 19.45 7.65
CA VAL A 168 19.63 18.89 8.74
C VAL A 168 19.62 19.86 9.89
N MET A 169 18.44 20.17 10.43
CA MET A 169 18.30 21.06 11.58
C MET A 169 17.64 20.34 12.76
N LYS A 170 18.18 20.55 13.96
CA LYS A 170 17.56 20.15 15.23
C LYS A 170 16.91 21.38 15.85
N ILE A 171 15.59 21.35 15.92
CA ILE A 171 14.73 22.41 16.44
C ILE A 171 15.01 22.57 17.94
N LYS A 172 15.30 23.80 18.35
CA LYS A 172 15.40 24.22 19.76
C LYS A 172 14.22 25.10 20.17
N ALA A 173 13.73 25.92 19.25
CA ALA A 173 12.59 26.78 19.48
C ALA A 173 11.79 26.94 18.20
N ILE A 174 10.49 27.17 18.36
CA ILE A 174 9.56 27.48 17.28
C ILE A 174 8.87 28.78 17.67
N TYR A 175 8.87 29.76 16.77
CA TYR A 175 8.31 31.08 16.98
C TYR A 175 7.17 31.31 15.98
N GLY A 176 6.09 31.97 16.42
CA GLY A 176 5.02 32.49 15.56
C GLY A 176 4.81 33.98 15.80
N SER A 177 4.25 34.65 14.80
CA SER A 177 3.68 36.00 14.95
C SER A 177 2.15 35.90 14.92
N GLU A 178 1.49 36.76 15.68
CA GLU A 178 0.04 36.78 15.89
C GLU A 178 -0.74 37.15 14.60
N ALA A 179 -0.09 37.79 13.63
CA ALA A 179 -0.78 38.41 12.50
C ALA A 179 -1.20 37.43 11.38
N THR A 180 -0.50 36.31 11.16
CA THR A 180 -0.93 35.26 10.22
C THR A 180 -0.28 33.91 10.56
N ALA A 181 -1.02 32.82 10.42
CA ALA A 181 -0.51 31.44 10.51
C ALA A 181 0.63 31.12 9.51
N SER A 182 0.97 32.06 8.62
CA SER A 182 1.99 31.92 7.57
C SER A 182 3.40 32.38 7.98
N SER A 183 3.60 32.93 9.18
CA SER A 183 4.92 33.43 9.62
C SER A 183 5.52 32.63 10.78
N ILE A 184 5.34 31.30 10.80
CA ILE A 184 6.01 30.44 11.78
C ILE A 184 7.47 30.26 11.35
N SER A 185 8.38 30.48 12.28
CA SER A 185 9.83 30.28 12.10
C SER A 185 10.36 29.27 13.09
N ILE A 186 11.29 28.43 12.65
CA ILE A 186 11.97 27.42 13.45
C ILE A 186 13.42 27.81 13.66
N CYS A 187 13.91 27.67 14.89
CA CYS A 187 15.27 28.00 15.28
C CYS A 187 15.98 26.77 15.82
N GLY A 188 17.20 26.52 15.35
CA GLY A 188 17.91 25.30 15.69
C GLY A 188 19.37 25.26 15.26
N LYS A 189 20.06 24.21 15.70
CA LYS A 189 21.43 23.90 15.25
C LYS A 189 21.38 23.18 13.91
N ILE A 190 22.41 23.35 13.09
CA ILE A 190 22.48 22.78 11.73
C ILE A 190 23.66 21.83 11.55
N TRP A 191 23.40 20.73 10.83
CA TRP A 191 24.38 19.74 10.41
C TRP A 191 24.38 19.58 8.88
N LYS A 192 25.56 19.26 8.35
CA LYS A 192 25.76 18.91 6.94
C LYS A 192 25.74 17.38 6.78
N LEU A 193 25.13 16.91 5.70
CA LEU A 193 25.17 15.50 5.30
C LEU A 193 26.59 15.16 4.82
N LYS A 194 27.22 14.13 5.41
CA LYS A 194 28.62 13.77 5.14
C LYS A 194 28.78 12.57 4.21
N LYS A 195 28.22 11.40 4.55
CA LYS A 195 28.45 10.14 3.82
C LYS A 195 27.23 9.21 3.78
N LYS A 196 27.17 8.39 2.72
CA LYS A 196 26.27 7.22 2.59
C LYS A 196 26.73 6.15 3.57
N ILE A 197 25.80 5.58 4.35
CA ILE A 197 26.12 4.65 5.44
C ILE A 197 26.54 3.27 4.90
N TYR A 198 25.87 2.78 3.86
CA TYR A 198 26.17 1.49 3.23
C TYR A 198 25.75 1.47 1.76
N SER A 199 26.42 0.63 0.97
CA SER A 199 26.15 0.42 -0.47
C SER A 199 25.53 -0.94 -0.79
N PHE A 200 25.58 -1.90 0.16
CA PHE A 200 25.10 -3.28 0.03
C PHE A 200 24.26 -3.66 1.26
N PRO A 201 23.14 -4.40 1.15
CA PRO A 201 22.55 -5.01 -0.05
C PRO A 201 21.81 -4.02 -0.97
N LYS A 202 21.57 -2.79 -0.51
CA LYS A 202 20.99 -1.69 -1.31
C LYS A 202 21.60 -0.37 -0.84
N LYS A 203 21.74 0.63 -1.72
CA LYS A 203 22.34 1.94 -1.35
C LYS A 203 21.49 2.64 -0.27
N SER A 204 22.14 3.12 0.81
CA SER A 204 21.47 3.82 1.91
C SER A 204 20.77 5.12 1.51
N THR A 205 21.10 5.68 0.35
CA THR A 205 20.40 6.84 -0.25
C THR A 205 18.92 6.53 -0.53
N ILE A 206 18.58 5.27 -0.81
CA ILE A 206 17.20 4.85 -1.08
C ILE A 206 16.36 4.83 0.21
N VAL A 207 17.00 4.69 1.38
CA VAL A 207 16.36 4.73 2.69
C VAL A 207 16.56 6.10 3.37
N GLU A 208 17.12 7.07 2.64
CA GLU A 208 17.44 8.42 3.12
C GLU A 208 18.21 8.42 4.47
N MET A 209 19.15 7.49 4.61
CA MET A 209 19.98 7.36 5.79
C MET A 209 21.37 7.99 5.57
N TRP A 210 21.77 8.89 6.47
CA TRP A 210 22.98 9.70 6.34
C TRP A 210 23.76 9.86 7.66
N GLU A 211 25.09 9.88 7.58
CA GLU A 211 25.98 10.35 8.66
C GLU A 211 26.04 11.89 8.60
N ILE A 212 25.83 12.55 9.75
CA ILE A 212 25.81 14.02 9.84
C ILE A 212 27.09 14.56 10.51
N GLN A 213 27.54 15.73 10.05
CA GLN A 213 28.66 16.47 10.64
C GLN A 213 28.20 17.88 11.02
N SER A 214 28.50 18.30 12.25
CA SER A 214 28.18 19.65 12.73
C SER A 214 28.84 20.70 11.84
N LYS A 215 28.05 21.67 11.37
CA LYS A 215 28.55 22.76 10.51
C LYS A 215 28.72 24.08 11.27
N SER A 216 27.82 24.38 12.21
CA SER A 216 27.87 25.61 13.01
C SER A 216 27.46 25.34 14.46
N THR A 217 28.04 26.10 15.38
CA THR A 217 27.63 26.16 16.79
C THR A 217 26.38 27.00 17.00
N ASP A 218 26.10 27.90 16.07
CA ASP A 218 25.10 28.95 16.21
C ASP A 218 23.71 28.44 15.86
N ASN A 219 22.70 29.02 16.51
CA ASN A 219 21.32 28.71 16.21
C ASN A 219 20.89 29.58 15.02
N LEU A 220 20.42 28.94 13.96
CA LEU A 220 19.92 29.61 12.76
C LEU A 220 18.40 29.53 12.71
N ILE A 221 17.78 30.53 12.10
CA ILE A 221 16.32 30.66 12.00
C ILE A 221 15.91 30.44 10.53
N TYR A 222 14.92 29.59 10.32
CA TYR A 222 14.33 29.32 9.00
C TYR A 222 12.80 29.39 9.08
N PRO A 223 12.12 29.85 8.02
CA PRO A 223 10.66 29.79 7.96
C PRO A 223 10.20 28.32 7.90
N LEU A 224 9.03 28.03 8.46
CA LEU A 224 8.49 26.66 8.51
C LEU A 224 8.28 26.06 7.12
N ASN A 225 7.95 26.89 6.12
CA ASN A 225 7.80 26.50 4.71
C ASN A 225 9.10 25.97 4.09
N TYR A 226 10.25 26.19 4.74
CA TYR A 226 11.55 25.68 4.29
C TYR A 226 11.82 24.23 4.74
N VAL A 227 10.91 23.65 5.54
CA VAL A 227 10.98 22.26 5.98
C VAL A 227 10.47 21.35 4.88
N GLN A 228 11.36 20.49 4.37
CA GLN A 228 11.02 19.49 3.37
C GLN A 228 10.41 18.23 4.01
N GLN A 229 11.05 17.72 5.07
CA GLN A 229 10.61 16.51 5.76
C GLN A 229 11.18 16.40 7.17
N LYS A 230 10.61 15.49 7.97
CA LYS A 230 11.08 15.16 9.31
C LYS A 230 12.04 13.97 9.27
N LEU A 231 13.05 14.02 10.12
CA LEU A 231 14.04 12.97 10.30
C LEU A 231 14.06 12.51 11.76
N ILE A 232 14.54 11.30 12.00
CA ILE A 232 14.99 10.87 13.32
C ILE A 232 16.51 10.95 13.36
N MET A 233 17.03 11.52 14.44
CA MET A 233 18.46 11.49 14.74
C MET A 233 18.74 10.37 15.76
N MET A 234 19.74 9.55 15.44
CA MET A 234 20.23 8.47 16.28
C MET A 234 21.70 8.69 16.57
N GLU A 235 22.10 8.46 17.82
CA GLU A 235 23.49 8.49 18.23
C GLU A 235 24.00 7.06 18.37
N LEU A 236 25.07 6.71 17.64
CA LEU A 236 25.70 5.40 17.74
C LEU A 236 27.10 5.58 18.35
N ALA A 237 27.26 5.09 19.58
CA ALA A 237 28.52 5.10 20.31
C ALA A 237 29.39 3.90 19.92
N LEU A 238 29.88 3.86 18.67
CA LEU A 238 30.75 2.78 18.18
C LEU A 238 32.17 2.82 18.77
N LYS A 239 32.63 3.99 19.25
CA LYS A 239 33.92 4.17 19.93
C LYS A 239 33.78 5.20 21.06
N PRO A 240 34.45 5.03 22.21
CA PRO A 240 34.26 5.85 23.41
C PRO A 240 34.65 7.34 23.25
N ARG A 241 35.43 7.70 22.23
CA ARG A 241 35.98 9.06 22.08
C ARG A 241 35.21 10.01 21.16
N ARG A 242 34.34 9.54 20.26
CA ARG A 242 33.53 10.39 19.37
C ARG A 242 32.23 9.68 18.96
N PRO A 243 31.07 10.01 19.55
CA PRO A 243 29.81 9.47 19.07
C PRO A 243 29.54 9.93 17.65
N LYS A 244 29.05 9.03 16.81
CA LYS A 244 28.62 9.35 15.45
C LYS A 244 27.12 9.57 15.44
N LEU A 245 26.71 10.67 14.82
CA LEU A 245 25.30 11.01 14.66
C LEU A 245 24.83 10.59 13.27
N PHE A 246 23.68 9.94 13.23
CA PHE A 246 23.01 9.48 12.03
C PHE A 246 21.61 10.03 11.97
N VAL A 247 21.11 10.21 10.75
CA VAL A 247 19.71 10.56 10.51
C VAL A 247 19.06 9.64 9.50
N CYS A 248 17.76 9.42 9.65
CA CYS A 248 16.93 8.61 8.77
C CYS A 248 15.56 9.27 8.60
N SER A 249 15.00 9.23 7.39
CA SER A 249 13.57 9.53 7.18
C SER A 249 12.72 8.28 7.43
N PHE A 250 11.47 8.47 7.82
CA PHE A 250 10.50 7.37 7.79
C PHE A 250 9.85 7.31 6.42
N LEU A 251 10.12 6.25 5.67
CA LEU A 251 9.53 5.97 4.36
C LEU A 251 8.04 5.57 4.38
N HIS A 252 7.34 5.75 5.51
CA HIS A 252 5.94 5.36 5.63
C HIS A 252 5.07 6.44 6.28
N MET A 253 4.31 7.14 5.44
CA MET A 253 2.89 7.47 5.62
C MET A 253 2.15 7.29 4.30
#